data_AF-A0A1H8WTG5-F1
#
_entry.id   AF-A0A1H8WTG5-F1
#
_cell.length_a   1.000
_cell.length_b   1.000
_cell.length_c   1.000
_cell.angle_alpha   90.00
_cell.angle_beta   90.00
_cell.angle_gamma   90.00
#
_symmetry.space_group_name_H-M   'P 1'
#
loop_
_entity.id
_entity.type
_entity.pdbx_description
1 polymer ?
#
loop_
_entity_poly.entity_id
_entity_poly.type
_entity_poly.pdbx_seq_one_letter_code
_entity_poly.pdbx_strand_id
1 'polypeptide(L)' 'MATDTAPAHSKFDHDDAGNNYPLQVLQSRRGFYLGTLDDEGLPFSRESAEYFRSHKAAADALHSGKWARHSLSI' A
#
# COMPACT_ATOMS: atom_id res chain seq x y z
N MET A 1 29.33 -32.73 3.43
CA MET A 1 28.28 -33.63 2.89
C MET A 1 27.25 -32.75 2.23
N ALA A 2 27.14 -32.85 0.91
CA ALA A 2 26.25 -32.03 0.09
C ALA A 2 24.89 -32.73 -0.07
N THR A 3 23.82 -31.94 0.06
CA THR A 3 22.49 -32.13 -0.53
C THR A 3 21.95 -30.71 -0.66
N ASP A 4 22.08 -30.03 -1.80
CA ASP A 4 21.19 -30.13 -2.97
C ASP A 4 19.74 -30.45 -2.60
N THR A 5 18.93 -29.39 -2.49
CA THR A 5 17.55 -29.31 -3.00
C THR A 5 17.13 -27.85 -2.83
N ALA A 6 17.38 -27.04 -3.85
CA ALA A 6 16.72 -25.74 -3.98
C ALA A 6 15.32 -25.98 -4.57
N PRO A 7 14.22 -25.65 -3.87
CA PRO A 7 12.96 -25.43 -4.55
C PRO A 7 13.08 -24.14 -5.36
N ALA A 8 12.75 -24.21 -6.64
CA ALA A 8 12.61 -23.07 -7.52
C ALA A 8 11.66 -22.04 -6.88
N HIS A 9 12.23 -20.99 -6.28
CA HIS A 9 11.45 -19.87 -5.79
C HIS A 9 10.96 -19.10 -7.01
N SER A 10 9.75 -19.47 -7.44
CA SER A 10 8.90 -18.67 -8.29
C SER A 10 8.85 -17.27 -7.72
N LYS A 11 9.44 -16.36 -8.48
CA LYS A 11 9.51 -14.91 -8.33
C LYS A 11 8.13 -14.32 -8.00
N PHE A 12 7.79 -14.27 -6.72
CA PHE A 12 6.80 -13.36 -6.17
C PHE A 12 7.42 -12.79 -4.92
N ASP A 13 7.82 -11.53 -5.03
CA ASP A 13 8.25 -10.63 -3.96
C ASP A 13 7.28 -10.76 -2.78
N HIS A 14 7.62 -11.61 -1.83
CA HIS A 14 7.10 -11.53 -0.47
C HIS A 14 8.09 -10.65 0.27
N ASP A 15 7.63 -9.49 0.73
CA ASP A 15 8.25 -8.90 1.90
C ASP A 15 8.22 -9.98 3.00
N ASP A 16 9.36 -10.22 3.65
CA ASP A 16 9.64 -11.37 4.54
C ASP A 16 8.66 -11.48 5.74
N ALA A 17 7.76 -10.49 5.92
CA ALA A 17 6.71 -10.48 6.94
C ALA A 17 5.31 -10.89 6.46
N GLY A 18 5.01 -10.96 5.15
CA GLY A 18 3.65 -11.29 4.68
C GLY A 18 2.53 -10.35 5.16
N ASN A 19 2.89 -9.19 5.74
CA ASN A 19 1.93 -8.23 6.28
C ASN A 19 1.27 -7.45 5.15
N ASN A 20 0.12 -7.94 4.69
CA ASN A 20 -0.71 -7.24 3.73
C ASN A 20 -1.43 -6.08 4.42
N TYR A 21 -0.78 -4.92 4.52
CA TYR A 21 -1.44 -3.73 5.03
C TYR A 21 -2.51 -3.26 4.03
N PRO A 22 -3.79 -3.23 4.43
CA PRO A 22 -4.87 -2.86 3.52
C PRO A 22 -4.77 -1.38 3.15
N LEU A 23 -4.89 -1.09 1.85
CA LEU A 23 -4.99 0.29 1.37
C LEU A 23 -6.35 0.86 1.75
N GLN A 24 -6.33 1.99 2.46
CA GLN A 24 -7.53 2.63 2.97
C GLN A 24 -7.42 4.16 2.86
N VAL A 25 -8.52 4.84 3.19
CA VAL A 25 -8.56 6.31 3.23
C VAL A 25 -8.09 6.77 4.61
N LEU A 26 -7.08 7.62 4.62
CA LEU A 26 -6.54 8.26 5.81
C LEU A 26 -6.78 9.77 5.75
N GLN A 27 -6.73 10.41 6.91
CA GLN A 27 -6.90 11.85 7.07
C GLN A 27 -5.66 12.47 7.70
N SER A 28 -5.25 13.63 7.20
CA SER A 28 -4.23 14.48 7.79
C SER A 28 -4.73 15.92 7.86
N ARG A 29 -3.96 16.81 8.51
CA ARG A 29 -4.24 18.25 8.58
C ARG A 29 -4.43 18.91 7.21
N ARG A 30 -3.86 18.33 6.14
CA ARG A 30 -3.94 18.86 4.76
C ARG A 30 -5.16 18.36 3.97
N GLY A 31 -5.88 17.34 4.46
CA GLY A 31 -6.97 16.68 3.74
C GLY A 31 -6.92 15.16 3.86
N PHE A 32 -7.63 14.47 2.97
CA PHE A 32 -7.70 13.01 2.91
C PHE A 32 -6.71 12.45 1.89
N TYR A 33 -6.23 11.24 2.08
CA TYR A 33 -5.28 10.59 1.18
C TYR A 33 -5.42 9.08 1.29
N LEU A 34 -4.90 8.34 0.31
CA LEU A 34 -4.82 6.89 0.33
C LEU A 34 -3.47 6.44 0.85
N GLY A 35 -3.51 5.47 1.75
CA GLY A 35 -2.34 4.92 2.42
C GLY A 35 -2.67 3.64 3.17
N THR A 36 -1.67 3.09 3.82
CA THR A 36 -1.77 1.87 4.62
C THR A 36 -1.70 2.22 6.10
N LEU A 37 -2.44 1.48 6.92
CA LEU A 37 -2.25 1.50 8.38
C LEU A 37 -1.36 0.34 8.80
N ASP A 38 -0.55 0.53 9.82
CA ASP A 38 0.16 -0.57 10.48
C ASP A 38 -0.73 -1.29 11.52
N ASP A 39 -0.18 -2.30 12.19
CA ASP A 39 -0.90 -3.10 13.19
C ASP A 39 -1.31 -2.28 14.44
N GLU A 40 -0.55 -1.23 14.76
CA GLU A 40 -0.86 -0.26 15.82
C GLU A 40 -1.91 0.78 15.38
N GLY A 41 -2.38 0.71 14.13
CA GLY A 41 -3.40 1.60 13.59
C GLY A 41 -2.89 2.99 13.24
N LEU A 42 -1.58 3.19 13.10
CA LEU A 42 -0.98 4.43 12.65
C LEU A 42 -0.77 4.42 11.12
N PRO A 43 -0.67 5.59 10.48
CA PRO A 43 -0.35 5.69 9.05
C PRO A 43 1.04 5.12 8.77
N PHE A 44 1.11 3.91 8.20
CA PHE A 44 2.38 3.27 7.84
C PHE A 44 3.00 3.93 6.61
N SER A 45 2.20 4.20 5.58
CA SER A 45 2.68 4.80 4.34
C SER A 45 1.59 5.53 3.57
N ARG A 46 2.00 6.54 2.80
CA ARG A 46 1.13 7.31 1.91
C ARG A 46 1.37 6.87 0.47
N GLU A 47 0.45 6.08 -0.05
CA GLU A 47 0.52 5.55 -1.42
C GLU A 47 0.04 6.57 -2.47
N SER A 48 -0.93 7.41 -2.11
CA SER A 48 -1.39 8.49 -3.00
C SER A 48 -0.44 9.68 -3.05
N ALA A 49 -0.25 10.23 -4.24
CA ALA A 49 0.45 11.50 -4.43
C ALA A 49 -0.41 12.71 -4.07
N GLU A 50 -1.73 12.56 -4.20
CA GLU A 50 -2.69 13.66 -4.11
C GLU A 50 -3.43 13.68 -2.76
N TYR A 51 -3.86 14.87 -2.36
CA TYR A 51 -4.77 15.04 -1.23
C TYR A 51 -6.20 15.31 -1.74
N PHE A 52 -7.14 14.51 -1.28
CA PHE A 52 -8.56 14.67 -1.55
C PHE A 52 -9.20 15.65 -0.56
N ARG A 53 -10.17 16.42 -1.06
CA ARG A 53 -10.94 17.39 -0.26
C ARG A 53 -11.92 16.74 0.70
N SER A 54 -12.28 15.47 0.50
CA SER A 54 -13.28 14.76 1.31
C SER A 54 -12.99 13.27 1.37
N HIS A 55 -13.35 12.65 2.49
CA HIS A 55 -13.25 11.19 2.67
C HIS A 55 -13.93 10.42 1.54
N LYS A 56 -15.14 10.85 1.13
CA LYS A 56 -15.89 10.23 0.03
C LYS A 56 -15.13 10.29 -1.30
N ALA A 57 -14.44 11.40 -1.60
CA ALA A 57 -13.67 11.53 -2.83
C ALA A 57 -12.45 10.58 -2.83
N ALA A 58 -11.77 10.44 -1.68
CA ALA A 58 -10.70 9.47 -1.53
C ALA A 58 -11.22 8.03 -1.63
N ALA A 59 -12.35 7.71 -1.00
CA ALA A 59 -12.95 6.38 -1.03
C ALA A 59 -13.43 5.99 -2.44
N ASP A 60 -13.95 6.96 -3.19
CA ASP A 60 -14.34 6.78 -4.59
C ASP A 60 -13.11 6.54 -5.47
N ALA A 61 -12.04 7.31 -5.26
CA ALA A 61 -10.78 7.11 -5.95
C ALA A 61 -10.19 5.73 -5.65
N LEU A 62 -10.22 5.28 -4.38
CA LEU A 62 -9.79 3.95 -3.95
C LEU A 62 -10.58 2.84 -4.67
N HIS A 63 -11.91 2.92 -4.65
CA HIS A 63 -12.78 1.94 -5.33
C HIS A 63 -12.62 1.96 -6.85
N SER A 64 -12.51 3.16 -7.44
CA SER A 64 -12.40 3.33 -8.88
C SER A 64 -10.98 3.07 -9.41
N GLY A 65 -9.97 2.97 -8.54
CA GLY A 65 -8.56 2.94 -8.92
C GLY A 65 -8.07 4.24 -9.59
N LYS A 66 -8.85 5.33 -9.51
CA LYS A 66 -8.56 6.62 -10.17
C LYS A 66 -7.80 7.55 -9.24
N TRP A 67 -6.59 7.16 -8.86
CA TRP A 67 -5.70 7.98 -8.05
C TRP A 67 -4.27 7.84 -8.55
N ALA A 68 -3.50 8.92 -8.48
CA ALA A 68 -2.08 8.86 -8.76
C ALA A 68 -1.37 8.11 -7.61
N ARG A 69 -0.97 6.86 -7.86
CA ARG A 69 0.02 6.18 -7.03
C ARG A 69 1.39 6.79 -7.32
N HIS A 70 2.24 6.88 -6.31
CA HIS A 70 3.68 7.06 -6.56
C HIS A 70 4.16 5.85 -7.34
N SER A 71 4.10 5.91 -8.67
CA SER A 71 4.63 4.86 -9.53
C SER A 71 6.12 4.79 -9.26
N LEU A 72 6.55 3.73 -8.58
CA LEU A 72 7.95 3.33 -8.55
C LEU A 72 8.33 3.11 -10.03
N SER A 73 9.07 4.04 -10.61
CA SER A 73 9.67 3.83 -11.93
C SER A 73 10.64 2.66 -11.76
N ILE A 74 10.24 1.49 -12.25
CA ILE A 74 11.13 0.35 -12.49
C ILE A 74 12.03 0.67 -13.70
#